data_AF-X1QX39-F1
#
_entry.id   AF-X1QX39-F1
#
_cell.length_a   1.000
_cell.length_b   1.000
_cell.length_c   1.000
_cell.angle_alpha   90.00
_cell.angle_beta   90.00
_cell.angle_gamma   90.00
#
_symmetry.space_group_name_H-M   'P 1'
#
loop_
_entity.id
_entity.type
_entity.pdbx_description
1 polymer ?
#
loop_
_entity_poly.entity_id
_entity_poly.type
_entity_poly.pdbx_seq_one_letter_code
_entity_poly.pdbx_strand_id
1 'polypeptide(L)'
;MVEIIDTGHGMTEEFINHNLFKPFRTTKRKGLGLALFSCKEIVSLHGGKIEVKSELSRGTSFVIRLPILAVDGRLKAIRKLLGEYLLETESIKKEQLERALKIQV
;
A
#
# COMPACT_ATOMS: atom_id res chain seq x y z
N MET A 1 7.08 7.23 2.22
CA MET A 1 7.83 5.96 2.21
C MET A 1 7.74 5.37 3.61
N VAL A 2 7.56 4.06 3.72
CA VAL A 2 7.56 3.34 5.00
C VAL A 2 8.53 2.18 4.88
N GLU A 3 9.39 1.99 5.87
CA GLU A 3 10.32 0.87 5.96
C GLU A 3 10.00 0.03 7.21
N ILE A 4 9.99 -1.30 7.05
CA ILE A 4 9.73 -2.27 8.10
C ILE A 4 10.92 -3.23 8.14
N ILE A 5 11.58 -3.33 9.28
CA ILE A 5 12.77 -4.14 9.47
C ILE A 5 12.53 -5.16 10.58
N ASP A 6 12.89 -6.41 10.32
CA ASP A 6 12.98 -7.47 11.31
C ASP A 6 14.41 -8.02 11.41
N THR A 7 14.69 -8.70 12.52
CA THR A 7 15.95 -9.42 12.78
C THR A 7 15.74 -10.93 12.80
N GLY A 8 14.81 -11.43 11.97
CA GLY A 8 14.49 -12.85 11.86
C GLY A 8 15.55 -13.64 11.09
N HIS A 9 15.19 -14.86 10.68
CA HIS A 9 16.10 -15.76 9.96
C HIS A 9 16.39 -15.34 8.52
N GLY A 10 15.72 -14.30 8.00
CA GLY A 10 15.87 -13.84 6.61
C GLY A 10 15.42 -14.87 5.56
N MET A 11 15.78 -14.60 4.31
CA MET A 11 15.38 -15.36 3.12
C MET A 11 16.53 -15.44 2.10
N THR A 12 16.52 -16.47 1.26
CA THR A 12 17.43 -16.58 0.10
C THR A 12 16.99 -15.67 -1.04
N GLU A 13 17.94 -15.24 -1.86
CA GLU A 13 17.66 -14.44 -3.07
C GLU A 13 16.74 -15.20 -4.05
N GLU A 14 16.94 -16.51 -4.21
CA GLU A 14 16.08 -17.36 -5.02
C GLU A 14 14.62 -17.35 -4.52
N PHE A 15 14.39 -17.43 -3.20
CA PHE A 15 13.05 -17.37 -2.65
C PHE A 15 12.40 -16.01 -2.89
N ILE A 16 13.16 -14.92 -2.71
CA ILE A 16 12.70 -13.55 -2.96
C ILE A 16 12.25 -13.39 -4.42
N ASN A 17 13.08 -13.82 -5.36
CA ASN A 17 12.86 -13.60 -6.79
C ASN A 17 11.74 -14.47 -7.37
N HIS A 18 11.57 -15.71 -6.88
CA HIS A 18 10.68 -16.67 -7.53
C HIS A 18 9.45 -17.06 -6.71
N ASN A 19 9.45 -16.83 -5.40
CA ASN A 19 8.43 -17.41 -4.50
C ASN A 19 7.76 -16.40 -3.56
N LEU A 20 8.46 -15.38 -3.07
CA LEU A 20 8.00 -14.50 -2.00
C LEU A 20 6.64 -13.83 -2.28
N PHE A 21 6.45 -13.36 -3.51
CA PHE A 21 5.21 -12.71 -3.94
C PHE A 21 4.31 -13.61 -4.79
N LYS A 22 4.54 -14.93 -4.81
CA LYS A 22 3.71 -15.88 -5.56
C LYS A 22 2.52 -16.30 -4.70
N PRO A 23 1.28 -16.27 -5.22
CA PRO A 23 0.13 -16.72 -4.45
C PRO A 23 0.27 -18.20 -4.09
N PHE A 24 -0.27 -18.58 -2.93
CA PHE A 24 -0.23 -19.95 -2.41
C PHE A 24 1.17 -20.50 -2.09
N ARG A 25 2.21 -19.65 -2.05
CA ARG A 25 3.54 -20.04 -1.58
C ARG A 25 3.74 -19.62 -0.12
N THR A 26 4.17 -20.57 0.71
CA THR A 26 4.43 -20.39 2.14
C THR A 26 5.50 -21.35 2.63
N THR A 27 6.28 -20.92 3.62
CA THR A 27 7.21 -21.79 4.38
C THR A 27 6.62 -22.22 5.73
N LYS A 28 5.45 -21.69 6.10
CA LYS A 28 4.76 -21.99 7.37
C LYS A 28 3.91 -23.26 7.22
N ARG A 29 3.92 -24.11 8.24
CA ARG A 29 3.06 -25.33 8.30
C ARG A 29 1.57 -25.01 8.20
N LYS A 30 1.14 -23.85 8.73
CA LYS A 30 -0.23 -23.34 8.63
C LYS A 30 -0.19 -21.93 8.06
N GLY A 31 -0.89 -21.72 6.95
CA GLY A 31 -1.03 -20.42 6.28
C GLY A 31 -1.23 -20.60 4.78
N LEU A 32 -2.17 -19.86 4.20
CA LEU A 32 -2.52 -19.99 2.78
C LEU A 32 -1.47 -19.40 1.82
N GLY A 33 -0.52 -18.59 2.31
CA GLY A 33 0.49 -17.96 1.44
C GLY A 33 -0.08 -16.87 0.53
N LEU A 34 -1.11 -16.15 0.98
CA LEU A 34 -1.77 -15.08 0.20
C LEU A 34 -1.44 -13.67 0.66
N ALA A 35 -1.10 -13.48 1.94
CA ALA A 35 -1.00 -12.14 2.54
C ALA A 35 -0.02 -11.23 1.79
N LEU A 36 1.20 -11.68 1.53
CA LEU A 36 2.22 -10.83 0.90
C LEU A 36 1.95 -10.60 -0.59
N PHE A 37 1.36 -11.57 -1.28
CA PHE A 37 0.82 -11.37 -2.63
C PHE A 37 -0.25 -10.27 -2.61
N SER A 38 -1.23 -10.35 -1.70
CA SER A 38 -2.27 -9.32 -1.55
C SER A 38 -1.69 -7.95 -1.23
N CYS A 39 -0.67 -7.85 -0.35
CA CYS A 39 0.01 -6.58 -0.08
C CYS A 39 0.62 -5.99 -1.36
N LYS A 40 1.31 -6.80 -2.18
CA LYS A 40 1.89 -6.34 -3.44
C LYS A 40 0.83 -5.85 -4.41
N GLU A 41 -0.28 -6.57 -4.55
CA GLU A 41 -1.39 -6.16 -5.41
C GLU A 41 -2.02 -4.85 -4.93
N ILE A 42 -2.32 -4.73 -3.62
CA ILE A 42 -2.89 -3.52 -3.02
C ILE A 42 -1.96 -2.32 -3.25
N VAL A 43 -0.67 -2.47 -2.95
CA VAL A 43 0.31 -1.38 -3.15
C VAL A 43 0.42 -1.00 -4.63
N SER A 44 0.41 -1.98 -5.53
CA SER A 44 0.46 -1.73 -6.99
C SER A 44 -0.80 -1.02 -7.50
N LEU A 45 -1.98 -1.38 -7.01
CA LEU A 45 -3.25 -0.71 -7.32
C LEU A 45 -3.26 0.76 -6.87
N HIS A 46 -2.50 1.10 -5.82
CA HIS A 46 -2.30 2.47 -5.37
C HIS A 46 -1.15 3.19 -6.10
N GLY A 47 -0.64 2.62 -7.20
CA GLY A 47 0.49 3.17 -7.96
C GLY A 47 1.83 3.11 -7.22
N GLY A 48 1.91 2.30 -6.17
CA GLY A 48 3.10 2.13 -5.37
C GLY A 48 3.98 0.96 -5.77
N LYS A 49 5.01 0.72 -4.95
CA LYS A 49 5.95 -0.39 -5.09
C LYS A 49 6.36 -0.93 -3.72
N ILE A 50 6.52 -2.25 -3.62
CA ILE A 50 7.19 -2.91 -2.50
C ILE A 50 8.59 -3.35 -2.95
N GLU A 51 9.59 -3.03 -2.17
CA GLU A 51 10.98 -3.46 -2.34
C GLU A 51 11.38 -4.31 -1.12
N VAL A 52 12.20 -5.31 -1.31
CA VAL A 52 12.62 -6.23 -0.24
C VAL A 52 14.12 -6.46 -0.31
N LYS A 53 14.77 -6.43 0.86
CA LYS A 53 16.14 -6.87 1.06
C LYS A 53 16.15 -7.85 2.23
N SER A 54 16.76 -9.00 2.06
CA SER A 54 16.85 -10.00 3.13
C SER A 54 18.20 -10.69 3.04
N GLU A 55 18.73 -11.09 4.19
CA GLU A 55 19.93 -11.91 4.28
C GLU A 55 19.70 -12.98 5.34
N LEU A 56 20.10 -14.22 5.01
CA LEU A 56 19.98 -15.34 5.93
C LEU A 56 20.66 -15.02 7.26
N SER A 57 19.98 -15.34 8.35
CA SER A 57 20.43 -15.13 9.73
C SER A 57 20.64 -13.67 10.15
N ARG A 58 20.25 -12.68 9.33
CA ARG A 58 20.30 -11.25 9.68
C ARG A 58 18.93 -10.59 9.75
N GLY A 59 17.97 -11.04 8.95
CA GLY A 59 16.60 -10.53 8.92
C GLY A 59 16.19 -9.96 7.57
N THR A 60 15.14 -9.16 7.56
CA THR A 60 14.52 -8.62 6.33
C THR A 60 14.15 -7.14 6.51
N SER A 61 14.36 -6.34 5.46
CA SER A 61 13.77 -5.01 5.30
C SER A 61 12.79 -5.01 4.12
N PHE A 62 11.57 -4.56 4.38
CA PHE A 62 10.57 -4.23 3.37
C PHE A 62 10.40 -2.72 3.28
N VAL A 63 10.47 -2.18 2.07
CA VAL A 63 10.25 -0.76 1.79
C VAL A 63 9.02 -0.60 0.92
N ILE A 64 8.05 0.16 1.41
CA ILE A 64 6.81 0.49 0.69
C ILE A 64 6.88 1.96 0.25
N ARG A 65 6.76 2.16 -1.06
CA ARG A 65 6.68 3.48 -1.69
C ARG A 65 5.29 3.64 -2.27
N LEU A 66 4.58 4.67 -1.85
CA LEU A 66 3.32 5.11 -2.45
C LEU A 66 3.54 6.49 -3.06
N PRO A 67 2.90 6.82 -4.18
CA PRO A 67 2.90 8.17 -4.71
C PRO A 67 2.38 9.13 -3.64
N ILE A 68 3.20 10.12 -3.30
CA ILE A 68 2.68 11.28 -2.59
C ILE A 68 1.98 12.09 -3.67
N LEU A 69 0.67 12.29 -3.53
CA LEU A 69 -0.03 13.30 -4.30
C LEU A 69 0.59 14.63 -3.88
N ALA A 70 1.61 15.07 -4.63
CA ALA A 70 2.29 16.32 -4.39
C ALA A 70 1.22 17.40 -4.30
N VAL A 71 1.09 17.94 -3.10
CA VAL A 71 0.26 19.08 -2.77
C VAL A 71 0.94 20.29 -3.37
N ASP A 72 0.87 20.40 -4.69
CA ASP A 72 1.00 21.70 -5.32
C ASP A 72 0.13 21.75 -6.58
N GLY A 73 -0.80 22.70 -6.60
CA GLY A 73 -1.81 22.90 -7.66
C GLY A 73 -2.96 21.86 -7.75
N ARG A 74 -2.72 20.57 -7.51
CA ARG A 74 -3.73 19.49 -7.77
C ARG A 74 -4.66 19.16 -6.61
N LEU A 75 -4.44 19.70 -5.42
CA LEU A 75 -5.28 19.41 -4.25
C LEU A 75 -6.75 19.74 -4.46
N LYS A 76 -7.07 20.86 -5.14
CA LYS A 76 -8.46 21.23 -5.43
C LYS A 76 -9.13 20.18 -6.32
N ALA A 77 -8.43 19.72 -7.36
CA ALA A 77 -8.94 18.69 -8.27
C ALA A 77 -9.13 17.35 -7.53
N ILE A 78 -8.16 16.93 -6.73
CA ILE A 78 -8.23 15.68 -5.96
C ILE A 78 -9.33 15.73 -4.90
N ARG A 79 -9.46 16.83 -4.16
CA ARG A 79 -10.53 17.00 -3.16
C ARG A 79 -11.90 17.02 -3.82
N LYS A 80 -12.02 17.61 -5.01
CA LYS A 80 -13.25 17.57 -5.80
C LYS A 80 -13.59 16.15 -6.24
N LEU A 81 -12.64 15.45 -6.87
CA LEU A 81 -12.80 14.04 -7.29
C LEU A 81 -13.14 13.12 -6.11
N LEU A 82 -12.45 13.27 -4.98
CA LEU A 82 -12.72 12.49 -3.78
C LEU A 82 -14.09 12.81 -3.20
N GLY A 83 -14.48 14.10 -3.17
CA GLY A 83 -15.82 14.51 -2.74
C GLY A 83 -16.92 13.92 -3.61
N GLU A 84 -16.74 13.93 -4.94
CA GLU A 84 -17.67 13.33 -5.91
C GLU A 84 -17.78 11.82 -5.70
N TYR A 85 -16.65 11.11 -5.57
CA TYR A 85 -16.63 9.67 -5.27
C TYR A 85 -17.32 9.31 -3.96
N LEU A 86 -17.10 10.09 -2.90
CA LEU A 86 -17.73 9.84 -1.59
C LEU A 86 -19.25 10.10 -1.62
N LEU A 87 -19.74 10.96 -2.50
CA LEU A 87 -21.17 11.14 -2.75
C LEU A 87 -21.75 9.96 -3.53
N GLU A 88 -21.07 9.49 -4.58
CA GLU A 88 -21.49 8.35 -5.39
C GLU A 88 -21.59 7.06 -4.58
N THR A 89 -20.66 6.88 -3.63
CA THR A 89 -20.62 5.72 -2.72
C THR A 89 -21.48 5.89 -1.48
N GLU A 90 -22.30 6.95 -1.40
CA GLU A 90 -23.18 7.29 -0.26
C GLU A 90 -22.45 7.38 1.09
N SER A 91 -21.13 7.56 1.07
CA SER A 91 -20.28 7.66 2.26
C SER A 91 -20.39 9.01 2.96
N ILE A 92 -20.80 10.05 2.21
CA ILE A 92 -21.12 11.38 2.74
C ILE A 92 -22.40 11.91 2.07
N LYS A 93 -23.09 12.84 2.74
CA LYS A 93 -24.18 13.62 2.15
C LYS A 93 -23.69 14.89 1.47
N LYS A 94 -24.48 15.40 0.53
CA LYS A 94 -24.18 16.65 -0.19
C LYS A 94 -23.91 17.83 0.74
N GLU A 95 -24.66 17.95 1.85
CA GLU A 95 -24.45 19.04 2.81
C GLU A 95 -23.10 18.93 3.53
N GLN A 96 -22.59 17.71 3.73
CA GLN A 96 -21.28 17.50 4.35
C GLN A 96 -20.14 17.92 3.41
N LEU A 97 -20.28 17.64 2.10
CA LEU A 97 -19.32 18.11 1.10
C LEU A 97 -19.35 19.63 0.96
N GLU A 98 -20.53 20.24 0.91
CA GLU A 98 -20.69 21.71 0.82
C GLU A 98 -20.09 22.44 2.03
N ARG A 99 -20.24 21.89 3.25
CA ARG A 99 -19.58 22.42 4.45
C ARG A 99 -18.06 22.30 4.36
N ALA A 100 -17.54 21.16 3.90
CA ALA A 100 -16.10 20.95 3.77
C ALA A 100 -15.45 21.89 2.74
N LEU A 101 -16.16 22.23 1.66
CA LEU A 101 -15.70 23.18 0.63
C LEU A 101 -15.73 24.64 1.11
N LYS A 102 -16.66 25.01 2.00
CA LYS A 102 -16.75 26.38 2.57
C LYS A 102 -15.65 26.71 3.57
N ILE A 103 -15.03 25.71 4.20
CA ILE A 103 -13.90 25.90 5.13
C ILE A 103 -12.61 26.32 4.40
N GLN A 104 -12.58 26.31 3.06
CA GLN A 104 -11.42 26.69 2.25
C GLN A 104 -11.29 28.20 1.95
N VAL A 105 -12.01 29.07 2.68
CA VAL A 105 -11.85 30.54 2.62
C VAL A 105 -11.19 31.05 3.88
#